data_AF-A0A1Q7EM95-F1
#
_entry.id   AF-A0A1Q7EM95-F1
#
_cell.length_a   1.000
_cell.length_b   1.000
_cell.length_c   1.000
_cell.angle_alpha   90.00
_cell.angle_beta   90.00
_cell.angle_gamma   90.00
#
_symmetry.space_group_name_H-M   'P 1'
#
loop_
_entity.id
_entity.type
_entity.pdbx_description
1 polymer ?
#
loop_
_entity_poly.entity_id
_entity_poly.type
_entity_poly.pdbx_seq_one_letter_code
_entity_poly.pdbx_strand_id
1 'polypeptide(L)'
;MSLDLPPELEWAINFIGLPWPGIEEDTLREYATHLRTYSSALTTTHGDARATVLALSADNFGESIDAVVDRWGHLSSNHIQELVAGCNGFADALDVVADGVVTAKVGIIAALTAMAVEFVADQAAAVATFGLAEFATVAIVGTTRWIVKGLLNQLEQVVIAEALQIALTPLEGKLEEAVRGLALHGVEAALA
;
A
#
# COMPACT_ATOMS: atom_id res chain seq x y z
N MET A 1 13.63 11.09 2.95
CA MET A 1 14.23 11.60 1.71
C MET A 1 14.05 10.52 0.67
N SER A 2 13.53 10.87 -0.51
CA SER A 2 13.43 9.97 -1.66
C SER A 2 14.78 9.30 -1.94
N LEU A 3 14.74 8.00 -2.21
CA LEU A 3 15.93 7.28 -2.65
C LEU A 3 16.07 7.45 -4.16
N ASP A 4 17.11 8.18 -4.58
CA ASP A 4 17.41 8.41 -5.98
C ASP A 4 18.56 7.52 -6.46
N LEU A 5 18.65 7.36 -7.79
CA LEU A 5 19.73 6.62 -8.41
C LEU A 5 21.05 7.41 -8.26
N PRO A 6 22.12 6.80 -7.71
CA PRO A 6 23.43 7.44 -7.71
C PRO A 6 23.91 7.71 -9.15
N PRO A 7 24.45 8.91 -9.44
CA PRO A 7 24.88 9.29 -10.79
C PRO A 7 25.96 8.34 -11.35
N GLU A 8 26.75 7.71 -10.48
CA GLU A 8 27.75 6.71 -10.84
C GLU A 8 27.15 5.42 -11.43
N LEU A 9 25.85 5.18 -11.23
CA LEU A 9 25.13 3.99 -11.70
C LEU A 9 24.18 4.28 -12.87
N GLU A 10 24.06 5.54 -13.30
CA GLU A 10 23.24 5.91 -14.48
C GLU A 10 23.69 5.18 -15.74
N TRP A 11 25.00 5.07 -15.95
CA TRP A 11 25.53 4.33 -17.11
C TRP A 11 25.13 2.84 -17.02
N ALA A 12 25.16 2.26 -15.82
CA ALA A 12 24.92 0.85 -15.57
C ALA A 12 23.45 0.49 -15.85
N ILE A 13 22.51 1.31 -15.37
CA ILE A 13 21.09 1.06 -15.61
C ILE A 13 20.71 1.26 -17.09
N ASN A 14 21.31 2.25 -17.75
CA ASN A 14 21.13 2.48 -19.19
C ASN A 14 21.71 1.34 -20.02
N PHE A 15 22.85 0.79 -19.59
CA PHE A 15 23.51 -0.33 -20.25
C PHE A 15 22.67 -1.62 -20.19
N ILE A 16 22.05 -1.91 -19.03
CA ILE A 16 21.10 -3.03 -18.94
C ILE A 16 19.76 -2.74 -19.61
N GLY A 17 19.47 -1.48 -19.96
CA GLY A 17 18.27 -1.05 -20.68
C GLY A 17 16.96 -1.23 -19.91
N LEU A 18 16.98 -1.08 -18.58
CA LEU A 18 15.79 -1.15 -17.74
C LEU A 18 15.49 0.24 -17.13
N PRO A 19 14.21 0.56 -16.89
CA PRO A 19 13.85 1.82 -16.25
C PRO A 19 14.16 1.79 -14.75
N TRP A 20 14.57 2.93 -14.21
CA TRP A 20 14.57 3.17 -12.76
C TRP A 20 13.13 3.39 -12.26
N PRO A 21 12.72 2.79 -11.13
CA PRO A 21 11.41 3.05 -10.55
C PRO A 21 11.36 4.46 -9.94
N GLY A 22 10.76 5.42 -10.67
CA GLY A 22 10.61 6.82 -10.25
C GLY A 22 9.50 7.07 -9.22
N ILE A 23 9.17 6.09 -8.37
CA ILE A 23 8.17 6.24 -7.31
C ILE A 23 8.86 6.87 -6.10
N GLU A 24 8.25 7.90 -5.52
CA GLU A 24 8.76 8.58 -4.32
C GLU A 24 8.09 8.02 -3.07
N GLU A 25 8.89 7.38 -2.21
CA GLU A 25 8.41 6.66 -1.03
C GLU A 25 7.97 7.60 0.08
N ASP A 26 8.64 8.74 0.21
CA ASP A 26 8.24 9.79 1.15
C ASP A 26 6.84 10.32 0.83
N THR A 27 6.55 10.53 -0.46
CA THR A 27 5.23 10.99 -0.93
C THR A 27 4.14 9.95 -0.59
N LEU A 28 4.42 8.66 -0.73
CA LEU A 28 3.49 7.61 -0.29
C LEU A 28 3.20 7.68 1.21
N ARG A 29 4.23 7.85 2.04
CA ARG A 29 4.08 8.01 3.50
C ARG A 29 3.37 9.31 3.89
N GLU A 30 3.57 10.38 3.12
CA GLU A 30 2.86 11.64 3.30
C GLU A 30 1.36 11.45 3.05
N TYR A 31 0.98 10.77 1.96
CA TYR A 31 -0.42 10.43 1.70
C TYR A 31 -1.01 9.53 2.81
N ALA A 32 -0.26 8.54 3.30
CA ALA A 32 -0.67 7.72 4.43
C ALA A 32 -0.96 8.58 5.68
N THR A 33 -0.10 9.57 5.95
CA THR A 33 -0.28 10.52 7.06
C THR A 33 -1.52 11.40 6.87
N HIS A 34 -1.78 11.88 5.65
CA HIS A 34 -2.99 12.65 5.33
C HIS A 34 -4.27 11.85 5.57
N LEU A 35 -4.29 10.57 5.20
CA LEU A 35 -5.44 9.69 5.40
C LEU A 35 -5.72 9.46 6.89
N ARG A 36 -4.69 9.24 7.70
CA ARG A 36 -4.83 9.10 9.16
C ARG A 36 -5.28 10.40 9.82
N THR A 37 -4.80 11.54 9.34
CA THR A 37 -5.24 12.86 9.82
C THR A 37 -6.72 13.08 9.49
N TYR A 38 -7.13 12.73 8.27
CA TYR A 38 -8.52 12.81 7.84
C TYR A 38 -9.43 11.88 8.65
N SER A 39 -9.02 10.63 8.89
CA SER A 39 -9.80 9.66 9.66
C SER A 39 -9.98 10.10 11.13
N SER A 40 -8.93 10.67 11.74
CA SER A 40 -9.01 11.29 13.07
C SER A 40 -9.98 12.47 13.09
N ALA A 41 -9.89 13.37 12.11
CA ALA A 41 -10.78 14.54 12.03
C ALA A 41 -12.25 14.14 11.84
N LEU A 42 -12.52 13.10 11.04
CA LEU A 42 -13.85 12.53 10.87
C LEU A 42 -14.40 11.97 12.19
N THR A 43 -13.58 11.23 12.94
CA THR A 43 -13.99 10.66 14.23
C THR A 43 -14.31 11.74 15.25
N THR A 44 -13.49 12.79 15.34
CA THR A 44 -13.75 13.96 16.20
C THR A 44 -15.05 14.65 15.81
N THR A 45 -15.22 15.00 14.53
CA THR A 45 -16.41 15.69 14.03
C THR A 45 -17.68 14.88 14.27
N HIS A 46 -17.62 13.55 14.09
CA HIS A 46 -18.73 12.65 14.37
C HIS A 46 -19.07 12.60 15.87
N GLY A 47 -18.05 12.56 16.73
CA GLY A 47 -18.21 12.64 18.19
C GLY A 47 -18.88 13.95 18.64
N ASP A 48 -18.44 15.08 18.11
CA ASP A 48 -19.01 16.41 18.41
C ASP A 48 -20.47 16.52 17.95
N ALA A 49 -20.77 16.00 16.76
CA ALA A 49 -22.14 15.95 16.25
C ALA A 49 -23.03 15.05 17.13
N ARG A 50 -22.54 13.88 17.56
CA ARG A 50 -23.25 13.01 18.52
C ARG A 50 -23.51 13.72 19.84
N ALA A 51 -22.51 14.42 20.39
CA ALA A 51 -22.67 15.18 21.64
C ALA A 51 -23.73 16.28 21.50
N THR A 52 -23.74 16.98 20.37
CA THR A 52 -24.74 18.03 20.07
C THR A 52 -26.16 17.46 19.98
N VAL A 53 -26.33 16.31 19.31
CA VAL A 53 -27.64 15.63 19.20
C VAL A 53 -28.13 15.18 20.58
N LEU A 54 -27.25 14.63 21.42
CA LEU A 54 -27.61 14.22 22.79
C LEU A 54 -27.95 15.42 23.68
N ALA A 55 -27.22 16.54 23.55
CA ALA A 55 -27.54 17.77 24.27
C ALA A 55 -28.93 18.31 23.88
N LEU A 56 -29.30 18.22 22.60
CA LEU A 56 -30.64 18.60 22.13
C LEU A 56 -31.74 17.80 22.85
N SER A 57 -31.52 16.51 23.10
CA SER A 57 -32.46 15.63 23.82
C SER A 57 -32.49 15.83 25.33
N ALA A 58 -31.45 16.42 25.92
CA ALA A 58 -31.42 16.70 27.35
C ALA A 58 -32.35 17.87 27.72
N ASP A 59 -32.47 18.86 26.84
CA ASP A 59 -33.25 20.09 27.07
C ASP A 59 -34.64 20.06 26.41
N ASN A 60 -34.92 19.09 25.55
CA ASN A 60 -36.18 18.98 24.81
C ASN A 60 -36.80 17.59 24.94
N PHE A 61 -38.11 17.55 25.22
CA PHE A 61 -38.89 16.32 25.35
C PHE A 61 -39.93 16.22 24.24
N GLY A 62 -40.01 15.05 23.59
CA GLY A 62 -41.04 14.77 22.59
C GLY A 62 -40.62 13.68 21.60
N GLU A 63 -41.61 12.97 21.08
CA GLU A 63 -41.42 11.84 20.13
C GLU A 63 -40.58 12.22 18.90
N SER A 64 -40.62 13.49 18.49
CA SER A 64 -39.79 14.00 17.38
C SER A 64 -38.30 14.08 17.71
N ILE A 65 -37.94 14.40 18.96
CA ILE A 65 -36.54 14.49 19.41
C ILE A 65 -35.96 13.08 19.58
N ASP A 66 -36.73 12.17 20.17
CA ASP A 66 -36.36 10.76 20.29
C ASP A 66 -36.12 10.14 18.90
N ALA A 67 -36.99 10.42 17.93
CA ALA A 67 -36.83 9.97 16.55
C ALA A 67 -35.54 10.51 15.88
N VAL A 68 -35.12 11.73 16.19
CA VAL A 68 -33.87 12.31 15.65
C VAL A 68 -32.65 11.62 16.28
N VAL A 69 -32.65 11.41 17.59
CA VAL A 69 -31.56 10.71 18.30
C VAL A 69 -31.40 9.29 17.79
N ASP A 70 -32.51 8.55 17.66
CA ASP A 70 -32.51 7.17 17.15
C ASP A 70 -32.04 7.13 15.70
N ARG A 71 -32.56 8.02 14.84
CA ARG A 71 -32.17 8.06 13.43
C ARG A 71 -30.70 8.43 13.25
N TRP A 72 -30.19 9.36 14.04
CA TRP A 72 -28.76 9.72 14.05
C TRP A 72 -27.90 8.54 14.53
N GLY A 73 -28.29 7.88 15.63
CA GLY A 73 -27.59 6.71 16.14
C GLY A 73 -27.48 5.59 15.11
N HIS A 74 -28.58 5.30 14.41
CA HIS A 74 -28.63 4.23 13.42
C HIS A 74 -27.85 4.55 12.13
N LEU A 75 -27.91 5.79 11.64
CA LEU A 75 -27.22 6.16 10.39
C LEU A 75 -25.72 6.39 10.60
N SER A 76 -25.36 7.01 11.73
CA SER A 76 -24.00 7.52 11.95
C SER A 76 -23.04 6.48 12.54
N SER A 77 -23.54 5.44 13.21
CA SER A 77 -22.69 4.42 13.87
C SER A 77 -21.91 3.57 12.87
N ASN A 78 -22.54 3.08 11.81
CA ASN A 78 -21.90 2.10 10.91
C ASN A 78 -21.05 2.79 9.82
N HIS A 79 -21.61 3.80 9.13
CA HIS A 79 -20.95 4.41 7.97
C HIS A 79 -19.64 5.14 8.31
N ILE A 80 -19.58 5.81 9.47
CA ILE A 80 -18.37 6.54 9.87
C ILE A 80 -17.28 5.58 10.30
N GLN A 81 -17.62 4.48 10.99
CA GLN A 81 -16.64 3.48 11.39
C GLN A 81 -16.04 2.77 10.18
N GLU A 82 -16.86 2.38 9.20
CA GLU A 82 -16.39 1.79 7.94
C GLU A 82 -15.47 2.74 7.17
N LEU A 83 -15.82 4.03 7.09
CA LEU A 83 -15.00 5.04 6.42
C LEU A 83 -13.65 5.24 7.13
N VAL A 84 -13.66 5.34 8.46
CA VAL A 84 -12.44 5.47 9.28
C VAL A 84 -11.55 4.24 9.11
N ALA A 85 -12.13 3.04 9.16
CA ALA A 85 -11.40 1.79 8.95
C ALA A 85 -10.80 1.74 7.53
N GLY A 86 -11.55 2.12 6.50
CA GLY A 86 -11.07 2.18 5.12
C GLY A 86 -9.92 3.17 4.92
N CYS A 87 -10.02 4.37 5.51
CA CYS A 87 -8.92 5.35 5.47
C CYS A 87 -7.64 4.83 6.14
N ASN A 88 -7.78 4.16 7.29
CA ASN A 88 -6.63 3.58 7.99
C ASN A 88 -6.03 2.41 7.21
N GLY A 89 -6.85 1.52 6.65
CA GLY A 89 -6.38 0.41 5.81
C GLY A 89 -5.66 0.89 4.54
N PHE A 90 -6.17 1.95 3.90
CA PHE A 90 -5.47 2.55 2.75
C PHE A 90 -4.16 3.23 3.14
N ALA A 91 -4.10 3.85 4.33
CA ALA A 91 -2.85 4.41 4.86
C ALA A 91 -1.80 3.31 5.14
N ASP A 92 -2.21 2.20 5.74
CA ASP A 92 -1.31 1.08 6.04
C ASP A 92 -0.76 0.44 4.75
N ALA A 93 -1.61 0.25 3.74
CA ALA A 93 -1.19 -0.22 2.42
C ALA A 93 -0.16 0.69 1.75
N LEU A 94 -0.35 2.01 1.84
CA LEU A 94 0.62 2.99 1.30
C LEU A 94 1.99 2.88 1.98
N ASP A 95 2.02 2.64 3.30
CA ASP A 95 3.28 2.43 4.03
C ASP A 95 3.98 1.13 3.60
N VAL A 96 3.23 0.04 3.41
CA VAL A 96 3.78 -1.23 2.90
C VAL A 96 4.34 -1.08 1.49
N VAL A 97 3.61 -0.38 0.61
CA VAL A 97 4.10 -0.08 -0.74
C VAL A 97 5.36 0.77 -0.67
N ALA A 98 5.40 1.80 0.19
CA ALA A 98 6.59 2.63 0.38
C ALA A 98 7.82 1.81 0.80
N ASP A 99 7.66 0.89 1.76
CA ASP A 99 8.73 -0.04 2.18
C ASP A 99 9.18 -0.96 1.04
N GLY A 100 8.23 -1.44 0.24
CA GLY A 100 8.49 -2.24 -0.96
C GLY A 100 9.33 -1.48 -2.00
N VAL A 101 9.01 -0.21 -2.25
CA VAL A 101 9.75 0.64 -3.21
C VAL A 101 11.18 0.87 -2.70
N VAL A 102 11.37 1.23 -1.43
CA VAL A 102 12.72 1.41 -0.85
C VAL A 102 13.53 0.13 -1.01
N THR A 103 12.95 -1.02 -0.67
CA THR A 103 13.62 -2.32 -0.76
C THR A 103 14.02 -2.62 -2.21
N ALA A 104 13.13 -2.38 -3.17
CA ALA A 104 13.41 -2.59 -4.59
C ALA A 104 14.54 -1.67 -5.07
N LYS A 105 14.49 -0.37 -4.76
CA LYS A 105 15.53 0.59 -5.16
C LYS A 105 16.90 0.27 -4.56
N VAL A 106 16.97 -0.06 -3.27
CA VAL A 106 18.23 -0.49 -2.63
C VAL A 106 18.77 -1.76 -3.31
N GLY A 107 17.91 -2.74 -3.59
CA GLY A 107 18.28 -3.95 -4.31
C GLY A 107 18.81 -3.68 -5.72
N ILE A 108 18.18 -2.75 -6.46
CA ILE A 108 18.62 -2.34 -7.79
C ILE A 108 19.99 -1.66 -7.71
N ILE A 109 20.19 -0.73 -6.78
CA ILE A 109 21.49 -0.07 -6.56
C ILE A 109 22.58 -1.10 -6.27
N ALA A 110 22.31 -2.07 -5.39
CA ALA A 110 23.26 -3.13 -5.06
C ALA A 110 23.60 -4.00 -6.28
N ALA A 111 22.60 -4.40 -7.08
CA ALA A 111 22.81 -5.20 -8.29
C ALA A 111 23.61 -4.44 -9.35
N LEU A 112 23.30 -3.16 -9.58
CA LEU A 112 24.04 -2.31 -10.52
C LEU A 112 25.48 -2.07 -10.06
N THR A 113 25.71 -1.91 -8.75
CA THR A 113 27.06 -1.75 -8.19
C THR A 113 27.89 -3.03 -8.38
N ALA A 114 27.31 -4.19 -8.10
CA ALA A 114 27.97 -5.48 -8.32
C ALA A 114 28.33 -5.67 -9.80
N MET A 115 27.37 -5.39 -10.70
CA MET A 115 27.59 -5.44 -12.14
C MET A 115 28.73 -4.50 -12.58
N ALA A 116 28.76 -3.27 -12.06
CA ALA A 116 29.79 -2.30 -12.40
C ALA A 116 31.20 -2.80 -12.00
N VAL A 117 31.33 -3.37 -10.82
CA VAL A 117 32.61 -3.94 -10.33
C VAL A 117 33.04 -5.13 -11.17
N GLU A 118 32.13 -6.08 -11.43
CA GLU A 118 32.40 -7.25 -12.25
C GLU A 118 32.77 -6.87 -13.69
N PHE A 119 32.05 -5.92 -14.28
CA PHE A 119 32.32 -5.42 -15.62
C PHE A 119 33.71 -4.79 -15.74
N VAL A 120 34.12 -3.95 -14.78
CA VAL A 120 35.47 -3.36 -14.80
C VAL A 120 36.56 -4.43 -14.68
N ALA A 121 36.33 -5.45 -13.84
CA ALA A 121 37.26 -6.57 -13.71
C ALA A 121 37.36 -7.40 -14.99
N ASP A 122 36.23 -7.68 -15.64
CA ASP A 122 36.17 -8.44 -16.90
C ASP A 122 36.83 -7.66 -18.04
N GLN A 123 36.60 -6.35 -18.14
CA GLN A 123 37.25 -5.50 -19.14
C GLN A 123 38.76 -5.38 -18.92
N ALA A 124 39.23 -5.36 -17.67
CA ALA A 124 40.66 -5.42 -17.38
C ALA A 124 41.29 -6.76 -17.84
N ALA A 125 40.57 -7.87 -17.68
CA ALA A 125 40.99 -9.17 -18.20
C ALA A 125 40.87 -9.28 -19.74
N ALA A 126 39.87 -8.63 -20.34
CA ALA A 126 39.61 -8.65 -21.78
C ALA A 126 40.78 -8.08 -22.60
N VAL A 127 41.50 -7.08 -22.07
CA VAL A 127 42.74 -6.56 -22.64
C VAL A 127 43.82 -7.64 -22.72
N ALA A 128 43.92 -8.50 -21.70
CA ALA A 128 44.85 -9.61 -21.67
C ALA A 128 44.41 -10.78 -22.57
N THR A 129 43.09 -10.96 -22.79
CA THR A 129 42.52 -12.05 -23.59
C THR A 129 42.13 -11.63 -25.02
N PHE A 130 42.58 -10.47 -25.50
CA PHE A 130 42.30 -9.93 -26.85
C PHE A 130 40.80 -9.94 -27.24
N GLY A 131 39.90 -9.66 -26.28
CA GLY A 131 38.46 -9.56 -26.56
C GLY A 131 37.68 -10.89 -26.61
N LEU A 132 38.31 -12.04 -26.34
CA LEU A 132 37.58 -13.32 -26.20
C LEU A 132 36.67 -13.37 -24.95
N ALA A 133 36.84 -12.44 -24.01
CA ALA A 133 36.05 -12.33 -22.79
C ALA A 133 34.68 -11.65 -23.00
N GLU A 134 34.36 -11.12 -24.18
CA GLU A 134 33.09 -10.40 -24.41
C GLU A 134 31.82 -11.25 -24.14
N PHE A 135 31.92 -12.57 -24.17
CA PHE A 135 30.82 -13.45 -23.76
C PHE A 135 30.50 -13.38 -22.26
N ALA A 136 31.48 -13.10 -21.40
CA ALA A 136 31.29 -12.99 -19.95
C ALA A 136 30.48 -11.72 -19.61
N THR A 137 30.77 -10.59 -20.27
CA THR A 137 29.96 -9.37 -20.22
C THR A 137 28.47 -9.62 -20.48
N VAL A 138 28.13 -10.42 -21.49
CA VAL A 138 26.72 -10.74 -21.81
C VAL A 138 26.05 -11.48 -20.64
N ALA A 139 26.75 -12.40 -19.98
CA ALA A 139 26.23 -13.13 -18.82
C ALA A 139 26.05 -12.21 -17.59
N ILE A 140 27.01 -11.31 -17.34
CA ILE A 140 26.96 -10.31 -16.25
C ILE A 140 25.72 -9.39 -16.42
N VAL A 141 25.53 -8.85 -17.62
CA VAL A 141 24.38 -7.99 -17.95
C VAL A 141 23.08 -8.78 -17.87
N GLY A 142 23.06 -10.00 -18.41
CA GLY A 142 21.88 -10.88 -18.38
C GLY A 142 21.41 -11.18 -16.96
N THR A 143 22.35 -11.52 -16.07
CA THR A 143 22.09 -11.80 -14.65
C THR A 143 21.55 -10.56 -13.94
N THR A 144 22.21 -9.42 -14.11
CA THR A 144 21.78 -8.15 -13.49
C THR A 144 20.39 -7.75 -13.95
N ARG A 145 20.12 -7.84 -15.27
CA ARG A 145 18.79 -7.57 -15.83
C ARG A 145 17.72 -8.50 -15.23
N TRP A 146 18.04 -9.78 -15.03
CA TRP A 146 17.12 -10.73 -14.41
C TRP A 146 16.81 -10.36 -12.95
N ILE A 147 17.84 -10.02 -12.16
CA ILE A 147 17.69 -9.59 -10.76
C ILE A 147 16.81 -8.33 -10.68
N VAL A 148 17.14 -7.29 -11.46
CA VAL A 148 16.40 -6.02 -11.46
C VAL A 148 14.94 -6.24 -11.86
N LYS A 149 14.67 -7.05 -12.89
CA LYS A 149 13.29 -7.44 -13.25
C LYS A 149 12.59 -8.17 -12.11
N GLY A 150 13.28 -9.08 -11.42
CA GLY A 150 12.74 -9.79 -10.27
C GLY A 150 12.33 -8.85 -9.14
N LEU A 151 13.14 -7.82 -8.86
CA LEU A 151 12.83 -6.80 -7.84
C LEU A 151 11.63 -5.94 -8.25
N LEU A 152 11.57 -5.51 -9.51
CA LEU A 152 10.44 -4.73 -10.03
C LEU A 152 9.14 -5.55 -10.00
N ASN A 153 9.20 -6.83 -10.39
CA ASN A 153 8.04 -7.72 -10.32
C ASN A 153 7.57 -7.94 -8.88
N GLN A 154 8.50 -8.07 -7.93
CA GLN A 154 8.14 -8.18 -6.51
C GLN A 154 7.43 -6.92 -6.01
N LEU A 155 7.93 -5.74 -6.39
CA LEU A 155 7.28 -4.48 -6.08
C LEU A 155 5.86 -4.40 -6.67
N GLU A 156 5.69 -4.80 -7.94
CA GLU A 156 4.36 -4.86 -8.57
C GLU A 156 3.41 -5.79 -7.80
N GLN A 157 3.89 -6.96 -7.38
CA GLN A 157 3.09 -7.89 -6.58
C GLN A 157 2.70 -7.32 -5.23
N VAL A 158 3.58 -6.59 -4.55
CA VAL A 158 3.25 -5.88 -3.29
C VAL A 158 2.12 -4.89 -3.54
N VAL A 159 2.23 -4.06 -4.58
CA VAL A 159 1.18 -3.07 -4.93
C VAL A 159 -0.15 -3.75 -5.22
N ILE A 160 -0.16 -4.83 -6.00
CA ILE A 160 -1.37 -5.59 -6.33
C ILE A 160 -1.97 -6.24 -5.08
N ALA A 161 -1.14 -6.84 -4.23
CA ALA A 161 -1.58 -7.51 -3.02
C ALA A 161 -2.28 -6.54 -2.07
N GLU A 162 -1.67 -5.39 -1.81
CA GLU A 162 -2.24 -4.35 -0.97
C GLU A 162 -3.54 -3.78 -1.56
N ALA A 163 -3.57 -3.48 -2.87
CA ALA A 163 -4.77 -3.03 -3.55
C ALA A 163 -5.93 -4.06 -3.46
N LEU A 164 -5.60 -5.35 -3.57
CA LEU A 164 -6.57 -6.42 -3.44
C LEU A 164 -7.07 -6.57 -2.00
N GLN A 165 -6.19 -6.47 -1.00
CA GLN A 165 -6.58 -6.53 0.42
C GLN A 165 -7.58 -5.42 0.76
N ILE A 166 -7.30 -4.19 0.34
CA ILE A 166 -8.20 -3.05 0.52
C ILE A 166 -9.55 -3.28 -0.17
N ALA A 167 -9.55 -3.86 -1.38
CA ALA A 167 -10.77 -4.11 -2.14
C ALA A 167 -11.62 -5.28 -1.60
N LEU A 168 -10.99 -6.31 -1.03
CA LEU A 168 -11.66 -7.49 -0.49
C LEU A 168 -12.20 -7.29 0.93
N THR A 169 -11.54 -6.47 1.75
CA THR A 169 -11.94 -6.23 3.15
C THR A 169 -13.43 -5.83 3.29
N PRO A 170 -13.99 -4.91 2.48
CA PRO A 170 -15.42 -4.56 2.55
C PRO A 170 -16.35 -5.70 2.13
N LEU A 171 -15.87 -6.61 1.28
CA LEU A 171 -16.65 -7.74 0.76
C LEU A 171 -16.77 -8.85 1.81
N GLU A 172 -15.69 -9.09 2.56
CA GLU A 172 -15.65 -10.05 3.67
C GLU A 172 -16.63 -9.65 4.77
N GLY A 173 -16.68 -8.36 5.14
CA GLY A 173 -17.65 -7.86 6.13
C GLY A 173 -19.10 -8.12 5.73
N LYS A 174 -19.45 -7.85 4.46
CA LYS A 174 -20.80 -8.13 3.94
C LYS A 174 -21.11 -9.62 3.85
N LEU A 175 -20.11 -10.44 3.54
CA LEU A 175 -20.27 -11.89 3.48
C LEU A 175 -20.49 -12.47 4.88
N GLU A 176 -19.73 -12.01 5.88
CA GLU A 176 -19.92 -12.41 7.28
C GLU A 176 -21.31 -12.03 7.79
N GLU A 177 -21.78 -10.82 7.48
CA GLU A 177 -23.11 -10.35 7.85
C GLU A 177 -24.21 -11.19 7.18
N ALA A 178 -24.08 -11.49 5.89
CA ALA A 178 -25.01 -12.36 5.17
C ALA A 178 -25.05 -13.80 5.73
N VAL A 179 -23.89 -14.37 6.08
CA VAL A 179 -23.78 -15.71 6.67
C VAL A 179 -24.38 -15.74 8.08
N ARG A 180 -24.12 -14.71 8.90
CA ARG A 180 -24.74 -14.57 10.23
C ARG A 180 -26.26 -14.44 10.12
N GLY A 181 -26.76 -13.66 9.16
CA GLY A 181 -28.19 -13.55 8.88
C GLY A 181 -28.81 -14.91 8.52
N LEU A 182 -28.19 -15.66 7.61
CA LEU A 182 -28.66 -17.01 7.25
C LEU A 182 -28.65 -17.98 8.43
N ALA A 183 -27.61 -17.94 9.27
CA ALA A 183 -27.52 -18.79 10.45
C ALA A 183 -28.62 -18.49 11.48
N LEU A 184 -28.92 -17.20 11.73
CA LEU A 184 -29.99 -16.79 12.63
C LEU A 184 -31.37 -17.20 12.11
N HIS A 185 -31.64 -16.98 10.82
CA HIS A 185 -32.88 -17.41 10.17
C HIS A 185 -33.04 -18.95 10.19
N GLY A 186 -31.94 -19.70 10.03
CA GLY A 186 -31.96 -21.17 10.10
C GLY A 186 -32.27 -21.70 11.51
N VAL A 187 -31.82 -20.99 12.55
CA VAL A 187 -32.14 -21.33 13.95
C VAL A 187 -33.58 -20.97 14.30
N GLU A 188 -34.09 -19.81 13.87
CA GLU A 188 -35.49 -19.42 14.07
C GLU A 188 -36.45 -20.38 13.36
N ALA A 189 -36.13 -20.81 12.14
CA ALA A 189 -36.92 -21.81 11.40
C ALA A 189 -36.92 -23.20 12.05
N ALA A 190 -35.93 -23.53 12.88
CA ALA A 190 -35.83 -24.81 13.59
C ALA A 190 -36.52 -24.79 14.97
N LEU A 191 -36.87 -23.60 15.48
CA LEU A 191 -37.53 -23.40 16.78
C LEU A 191 -39.03 -23.08 16.66
N ALA A 192 -39.55 -22.90 15.44
CA ALA A 192 -40.98 -22.75 15.12
C ALA A 192 -41.62 -24.08 14.71
#